data_AF-A0A3B9FJA0-F1
#
_entry.id   AF-A0A3B9FJA0-F1
#
_cell.length_a   1.000
_cell.length_b   1.000
_cell.length_c   1.000
_cell.angle_alpha   90.00
_cell.angle_beta   90.00
_cell.angle_gamma   90.00
#
_symmetry.space_group_name_H-M   'P 1'
#
loop_
_entity.id
_entity.type
_entity.pdbx_description
1 polymer ?
#
loop_
_entity_poly.entity_id
_entity_poly.type
_entity_poly.pdbx_seq_one_letter_code
_entity_poly.pdbx_strand_id
1 'polypeptide(L)'
;PDGFEDLVEQIVRRTGYRLAGEKTKRMGRHQCQKVTGLVVNEGVRLPRNQRRRLRAIRRDIETKGIESALARGGFDSFCELKGHLAFERMVGEGN
;
A
#
# COMPACT_ATOMS: atom_id res chain seq x y z
N PRO A 1 5.64 -22.69 9.87
CA PRO A 1 6.14 -23.77 10.76
C PRO A 1 5.63 -23.57 12.20
N ASP A 2 5.45 -24.67 12.91
CA ASP A 2 5.20 -24.66 14.35
C ASP A 2 6.46 -24.14 15.07
N GLY A 3 6.29 -23.39 16.16
CA GLY A 3 7.39 -22.78 16.93
C GLY A 3 8.09 -21.56 16.29
N PHE A 4 7.68 -21.11 15.10
CA PHE A 4 8.31 -19.94 14.45
C PHE A 4 8.14 -18.65 15.26
N GLU A 5 6.98 -18.43 15.88
CA GLU A 5 6.72 -17.22 16.68
C GLU A 5 7.56 -17.20 17.95
N ASP A 6 7.72 -18.35 18.61
CA ASP A 6 8.56 -18.49 19.80
C ASP A 6 10.03 -18.17 19.50
N LEU A 7 10.53 -18.63 18.33
CA LEU A 7 11.88 -18.31 17.88
C LEU A 7 12.08 -16.81 17.66
N VAL A 8 11.14 -16.15 16.95
CA VAL A 8 11.20 -14.70 16.73
C VAL A 8 11.16 -13.95 18.06
N GLU A 9 10.27 -14.34 18.97
CA GLU A 9 10.18 -13.72 20.29
C GLU A 9 11.48 -13.88 21.08
N GLN A 10 12.10 -15.05 21.06
CA GLN A 10 13.37 -15.29 21.73
C GLN A 10 14.49 -14.38 21.19
N ILE A 11 14.60 -14.24 19.86
CA ILE A 11 15.61 -13.38 19.21
C ILE A 11 15.38 -11.91 19.61
N VAL A 12 14.14 -11.43 19.49
CA VAL A 12 13.77 -10.05 19.79
C VAL A 12 14.03 -9.73 21.27
N ARG A 13 13.69 -10.65 22.20
CA ARG A 13 13.97 -10.50 23.64
C ARG A 13 15.47 -10.44 23.94
N ARG A 14 16.32 -11.24 23.28
CA ARG A 14 17.78 -11.19 23.45
C ARG A 14 18.38 -9.83 23.08
N THR A 15 17.72 -9.10 22.17
CA THR A 15 18.12 -7.74 21.77
C THR A 15 17.51 -6.63 22.63
N GLY A 16 16.75 -6.96 23.68
CA GLY A 16 16.11 -5.98 24.58
C GLY A 16 14.78 -5.43 24.08
N TYR A 17 14.20 -6.02 23.03
CA TYR A 17 12.89 -5.64 22.48
C TYR A 17 11.81 -6.67 22.85
N ARG A 18 10.55 -6.33 22.58
CA ARG A 18 9.40 -7.23 22.72
C ARG A 18 8.47 -7.11 21.51
N LEU A 19 7.90 -8.23 21.08
CA LEU A 19 6.84 -8.23 20.08
C LEU A 19 5.55 -7.62 20.64
N ALA A 20 4.92 -6.72 19.89
CA ALA A 20 3.62 -6.18 20.23
C ALA A 20 2.52 -7.12 19.73
N GLY A 21 1.93 -7.93 20.61
CA GLY A 21 0.93 -8.94 20.26
C GLY A 21 -0.25 -8.41 19.44
N GLU A 22 -0.80 -7.24 19.79
CA GLU A 22 -1.92 -6.62 19.06
C GLU A 22 -1.57 -6.27 17.60
N LYS A 23 -0.29 -5.95 17.34
CA LYS A 23 0.23 -5.56 16.02
C LYS A 23 0.84 -6.74 15.26
N THR A 24 1.01 -7.89 15.89
CA THR A 24 1.71 -9.05 15.34
C THR A 24 0.68 -10.10 14.96
N LYS A 25 0.61 -10.44 13.67
CA LYS A 25 -0.37 -11.41 13.16
C LYS A 25 0.28 -12.28 12.10
N ARG A 26 0.07 -13.60 12.19
CA ARG A 26 0.38 -14.51 11.09
C ARG A 26 -0.73 -14.40 10.04
N MET A 27 -0.39 -13.84 8.88
CA MET A 27 -1.36 -13.61 7.82
C MET A 27 -1.27 -14.67 6.72
N GLY A 28 -2.38 -15.31 6.38
CA GLY A 28 -2.46 -16.25 5.25
C GLY A 28 -2.45 -15.54 3.89
N ARG A 29 -2.16 -16.29 2.81
CA ARG A 29 -2.10 -15.76 1.43
C ARG A 29 -3.38 -15.06 0.96
N HIS A 30 -4.54 -15.48 1.49
CA HIS A 30 -5.84 -14.89 1.15
C HIS A 30 -6.12 -13.56 1.88
N GLN A 31 -5.35 -13.23 2.92
CA GLN A 31 -5.49 -11.99 3.67
C GLN A 31 -4.61 -10.91 3.05
N CYS A 32 -5.07 -9.66 3.05
CA CYS A 32 -4.31 -8.54 2.48
C CYS A 32 -3.09 -8.21 3.34
N GLN A 33 -1.90 -8.68 2.92
CA GLN A 33 -0.64 -8.44 3.60
C GLN A 33 -0.10 -7.08 3.13
N LYS A 34 0.18 -6.19 4.09
CA LYS A 34 0.70 -4.85 3.79
C LYS A 34 2.06 -4.62 4.41
N VAL A 35 2.99 -4.08 3.61
CA VAL A 35 4.29 -3.58 4.06
C VAL A 35 4.38 -2.13 3.61
N THR A 36 4.66 -1.22 4.55
CA THR A 36 4.77 0.24 4.28
C THR A 36 3.61 0.80 3.44
N GLY A 37 2.39 0.30 3.64
CA GLY A 37 1.18 0.72 2.92
C GLY A 37 0.94 0.03 1.57
N LEU A 38 1.88 -0.76 1.06
CA LEU A 38 1.76 -1.53 -0.19
C LEU A 38 1.31 -2.95 0.08
N VAL A 39 0.53 -3.52 -0.83
CA VAL A 39 0.08 -4.92 -0.78
C VAL A 39 1.17 -5.80 -1.38
N VAL A 40 1.57 -6.89 -0.71
CA VAL A 40 2.74 -7.69 -1.12
C VAL A 40 2.46 -9.16 -1.42
N ASN A 41 1.19 -9.59 -1.39
CA ASN A 41 0.80 -11.00 -1.49
C ASN A 41 1.40 -11.79 -2.67
N GLU A 42 1.40 -11.21 -3.87
CA GLU A 42 1.84 -11.86 -5.12
C GLU A 42 2.81 -10.98 -5.91
N GLY A 43 3.26 -9.88 -5.31
CA GLY A 43 3.92 -8.76 -5.97
C GLY A 43 3.60 -7.47 -5.25
N VAL A 44 4.45 -6.46 -5.42
CA VAL A 44 4.34 -5.17 -4.72
C VAL A 44 3.30 -4.31 -5.44
N ARG A 45 2.12 -4.13 -4.86
CA ARG A 45 1.01 -3.42 -5.52
C ARG A 45 0.43 -2.32 -4.64
N LEU A 46 -0.04 -1.25 -5.25
CA LEU A 46 -0.85 -0.25 -4.55
C LEU A 46 -2.14 -0.86 -3.96
N PRO A 47 -2.65 -0.39 -2.81
CA PRO A 47 -3.95 -0.79 -2.30
C PRO A 47 -5.09 -0.60 -3.31
N ARG A 48 -6.08 -1.51 -3.29
CA ARG A 48 -7.22 -1.50 -4.23
C ARG A 48 -7.94 -0.15 -4.30
N ASN A 49 -8.16 0.50 -3.16
CA ASN A 49 -8.86 1.78 -3.09
C ASN A 49 -8.08 2.88 -3.83
N GLN A 50 -6.75 2.91 -3.67
CA GLN A 50 -5.89 3.87 -4.36
C GLN A 50 -5.86 3.62 -5.87
N ARG A 51 -5.70 2.36 -6.30
CA ARG A 51 -5.77 2.00 -7.74
C ARG A 51 -7.10 2.39 -8.38
N ARG A 52 -8.22 2.12 -7.68
CA ARG A 52 -9.57 2.47 -8.16
C ARG A 52 -9.72 3.99 -8.30
N ARG A 53 -9.24 4.75 -7.33
CA ARG A 53 -9.27 6.22 -7.34
C ARG A 53 -8.44 6.78 -8.49
N LEU A 54 -7.19 6.33 -8.65
CA LEU A 54 -6.31 6.79 -9.74
C LEU A 54 -6.85 6.42 -11.12
N ARG A 55 -7.47 5.25 -11.28
CA ARG A 55 -8.16 4.88 -12.53
C ARG A 55 -9.33 5.82 -12.84
N ALA A 56 -10.16 6.16 -11.86
CA ALA A 56 -11.26 7.09 -12.04
C ALA A 56 -10.77 8.48 -12.46
N ILE A 57 -9.69 8.96 -11.82
CA ILE A 57 -9.08 10.26 -12.13
C ILE A 57 -8.53 10.29 -13.56
N ARG A 58 -7.81 9.25 -14.00
CA ARG A 58 -7.36 9.16 -15.41
C ARG A 58 -8.54 9.26 -16.37
N ARG A 59 -9.63 8.55 -16.08
CA ARG A 59 -10.84 8.60 -16.91
C ARG A 59 -11.48 9.98 -16.93
N ASP A 60 -11.52 10.68 -15.81
CA ASP A 60 -12.04 12.05 -15.73
C ASP A 60 -11.13 13.03 -16.49
N ILE A 61 -9.80 12.88 -16.41
CA ILE A 61 -8.85 13.69 -17.19
C ILE A 61 -9.11 13.52 -18.70
N GLU A 62 -9.29 12.29 -19.18
CA GLU A 62 -9.58 11.99 -20.59
C GLU A 62 -10.91 12.56 -21.08
N THR A 63 -11.91 12.65 -20.21
CA THR A 63 -13.30 12.98 -20.62
C THR A 63 -13.70 14.42 -20.33
N LYS A 64 -13.15 15.03 -19.28
CA LYS A 64 -13.57 16.32 -18.74
C LYS A 64 -12.41 17.29 -18.50
N GLY A 65 -11.17 16.85 -18.72
CA GLY A 65 -9.97 17.62 -18.45
C GLY A 65 -9.52 17.58 -16.98
N ILE A 66 -8.34 18.17 -16.74
CA ILE A 66 -7.60 18.04 -15.48
C ILE A 66 -8.29 18.75 -14.30
N GLU A 67 -8.89 19.92 -14.53
CA GLU A 67 -9.53 20.69 -13.44
C GLU A 67 -10.72 19.95 -12.83
N SER A 68 -11.58 19.37 -13.68
CA SER A 68 -12.71 18.56 -13.22
C SER A 68 -12.25 17.31 -12.45
N ALA A 69 -11.15 16.71 -12.88
CA ALA A 69 -10.58 15.54 -12.24
C ALA A 69 -9.95 15.85 -10.87
N LEU A 70 -9.35 17.04 -10.67
CA LEU A 70 -8.83 17.47 -9.37
C LEU A 70 -9.97 17.74 -8.37
N ALA A 71 -10.99 18.49 -8.79
CA ALA A 71 -12.14 18.82 -7.94
C ALA A 71 -12.88 17.58 -7.43
N ARG A 72 -12.99 16.54 -8.27
CA ARG A 72 -13.68 15.28 -7.92
C ARG A 72 -12.75 14.23 -7.32
N GLY A 73 -11.46 14.34 -7.62
CA GLY A 73 -10.42 13.37 -7.27
C GLY A 73 -10.01 13.40 -5.81
N GLY A 74 -10.40 14.42 -5.05
CA GLY A 74 -10.09 14.59 -3.62
C GLY A 74 -8.62 14.89 -3.33
N PHE A 75 -7.90 15.42 -4.32
CA PHE A 75 -6.52 15.89 -4.18
C PHE A 75 -6.55 17.41 -4.10
N ASP A 76 -5.80 17.97 -3.17
CA ASP A 76 -5.79 19.41 -2.88
C ASP A 76 -5.00 20.18 -3.93
N SER A 77 -4.09 19.52 -4.64
CA SER A 77 -3.26 20.15 -5.67
C SER A 77 -2.87 19.21 -6.81
N PHE A 78 -2.50 19.81 -7.95
CA PHE A 78 -1.87 19.08 -9.05
C PHE A 78 -0.57 18.38 -8.64
N CYS A 79 0.21 18.98 -7.74
CA CYS A 79 1.45 18.40 -7.23
C CYS A 79 1.19 17.10 -6.45
N GLU A 80 0.15 17.06 -5.64
CA GLU A 80 -0.26 15.85 -4.91
C GLU A 80 -0.65 14.73 -5.89
N LEU A 81 -1.51 15.03 -6.87
CA LEU A 81 -1.89 14.08 -7.92
C LEU A 81 -0.65 13.57 -8.68
N LYS A 82 0.26 14.47 -9.06
CA LYS A 82 1.51 14.12 -9.74
C LYS A 82 2.36 13.17 -8.90
N GLY A 83 2.47 13.40 -7.59
CA GLY A 83 3.16 12.52 -6.65
C GLY A 83 2.55 11.12 -6.61
N HIS A 84 1.22 11.01 -6.54
CA HIS A 84 0.54 9.72 -6.56
C HIS A 84 0.72 8.96 -7.88
N LEU A 85 0.69 9.65 -9.02
CA LEU A 85 0.92 9.04 -10.33
C LEU A 85 2.38 8.58 -10.48
N ALA A 86 3.35 9.35 -9.97
CA ALA A 86 4.76 8.96 -9.95
C ALA A 86 4.98 7.72 -9.06
N PHE A 87 4.34 7.69 -7.89
CA PHE A 87 4.38 6.54 -6.98
C PHE A 87 3.76 5.29 -7.61
N GLU A 88 2.64 5.43 -8.33
CA GLU A 88 2.03 4.32 -9.07
C GLU A 88 2.96 3.77 -10.15
N ARG A 89 3.64 4.65 -10.90
CA ARG A 89 4.62 4.24 -11.92
C ARG A 89 5.78 3.48 -11.29
N MET A 90 6.38 4.02 -10.22
CA MET A 90 7.48 3.38 -9.49
C MET A 90 7.10 1.98 -9.00
N VAL A 91 5.88 1.81 -8.48
CA VAL A 91 5.39 0.50 -8.02
C VAL A 91 5.11 -0.43 -9.21
N GLY A 92 4.64 0.10 -10.34
CA GLY A 92 4.39 -0.66 -11.57
C GLY A 92 5.64 -1.23 -12.22
N GLU A 93 6.79 -0.55 -12.13
CA GLU A 93 8.07 -0.99 -12.71
C GLU A 93 8.69 -2.20 -11.96
N GLY A 94 8.28 -2.45 -10.72
CA GLY A 94 8.80 -3.55 -9.90
C GLY A 94 7.98 -4.85 -9.93
N ASN A 95 6.97 -4.96 -10.80
CA ASN A 95 6.14 -6.17 -10.96
C ASN A 95 6.31 -6.83 -12.32
#